data_AF-A0A2D2AIR8-F1
#
_entry.id   AF-A0A2D2AIR8-F1
#
_cell.length_a   1.000
_cell.length_b   1.000
_cell.length_c   1.000
_cell.angle_alpha   90.00
_cell.angle_beta   90.00
_cell.angle_gamma   90.00
#
_symmetry.space_group_name_H-M   'P 1'
#
loop_
_entity.id
_entity.type
_entity.pdbx_description
1 polymer ?
#
loop_
_entity_poly.entity_id
_entity_poly.type
_entity_poly.pdbx_seq_one_letter_code
_entity_poly.pdbx_strand_id
1 'polypeptide(L)'
;ASLAAITGGKALEVARLVNGKLRSGRPVDYAGGLFVDNRQGERVVSHSGLVVGNRAMDVLYPDSGMGISVMCNRDDIAPAERARKIALLVKPGAPDPGFDRAIDPAEMKRLGQIGDLRAAPDGYYRDPLY
;
A
#
# COMPACT_ATOMS: atom_id res chain seq x y z
N ALA A 1 -1.79 -7.26 37.94
CA ALA A 1 -2.30 -8.27 36.99
C ALA A 1 -1.17 -8.61 36.04
N SER A 2 -0.73 -9.88 35.96
CA SER A 2 0.28 -10.26 34.97
C SER A 2 -0.34 -10.12 33.57
N LEU A 3 0.35 -9.45 32.65
CA LEU A 3 -0.01 -9.55 31.24
C LEU A 3 0.22 -11.01 30.84
N ALA A 4 -0.85 -11.74 30.56
CA ALA A 4 -0.72 -13.01 29.85
C ALA A 4 0.07 -12.75 28.57
N ALA A 5 1.10 -13.57 28.31
CA ALA A 5 1.92 -13.42 27.12
C ALA A 5 1.02 -13.52 25.87
N ILE A 6 0.97 -12.45 25.08
CA ILE A 6 0.31 -12.47 23.78
C ILE A 6 1.20 -13.33 22.86
N THR A 7 0.67 -14.44 22.39
CA THR A 7 1.40 -15.39 21.51
C THR A 7 0.57 -15.69 20.25
N GLY A 8 1.20 -16.30 19.25
CA GLY A 8 0.54 -16.71 18.01
C GLY A 8 0.03 -15.53 17.16
N GLY A 9 -1.10 -15.72 16.48
CA GLY A 9 -1.66 -14.73 15.54
C GLY A 9 -1.93 -13.35 16.18
N LYS A 10 -2.32 -13.34 17.46
CA LYS A 10 -2.58 -12.10 18.21
C LYS A 10 -1.30 -11.30 18.47
N ALA A 11 -0.16 -11.99 18.63
CA ALA A 11 1.14 -11.33 18.76
C ALA A 11 1.58 -10.70 17.43
N LEU A 12 1.31 -11.40 16.32
CA LEU A 12 1.55 -10.90 14.96
C LEU A 12 0.67 -9.68 14.64
N GLU A 13 -0.60 -9.70 15.02
CA GLU A 13 -1.51 -8.57 14.85
C GLU A 13 -1.00 -7.33 15.59
N VAL A 14 -0.60 -7.49 16.85
CA VAL A 14 0.00 -6.38 17.63
C VAL A 14 1.30 -5.89 16.98
N ALA A 15 2.18 -6.81 16.58
CA ALA A 15 3.46 -6.45 15.98
C ALA A 15 3.33 -5.76 14.61
N ARG A 16 2.24 -6.01 13.87
CA ARG A 16 2.05 -5.51 12.50
C ARG A 16 1.07 -4.35 12.40
N LEU A 17 0.04 -4.29 13.24
CA LEU A 17 -1.09 -3.36 13.07
C LEU A 17 -1.19 -2.29 14.15
N VAL A 18 -0.41 -2.38 15.24
CA VAL A 18 -0.46 -1.36 16.29
C VAL A 18 0.47 -0.20 15.95
N ASN A 19 -0.13 0.96 15.75
CA ASN A 19 0.57 2.21 15.47
C ASN A 19 1.50 2.63 16.62
N GLY A 20 2.70 3.04 16.23
CA GLY A 20 3.68 3.63 17.13
C GLY A 20 3.39 5.10 17.45
N LYS A 21 4.29 5.69 18.24
CA LYS A 21 4.35 7.13 18.47
C LYS A 21 5.77 7.63 18.28
N LEU A 22 5.93 8.83 17.74
CA LEU A 22 7.22 9.52 17.69
C LEU A 22 7.70 9.86 19.10
N ARG A 23 8.98 10.22 19.24
CA ARG A 23 9.54 10.71 20.52
C ARG A 23 8.77 11.91 21.09
N SER A 24 8.14 12.71 20.23
CA SER A 24 7.28 13.83 20.64
C SER A 24 5.90 13.41 21.16
N GLY A 25 5.56 12.12 21.18
CA GLY A 25 4.24 11.60 21.52
C GLY A 25 3.22 11.62 20.37
N ARG A 26 3.55 12.23 19.23
CA ARG A 26 2.67 12.26 18.05
C ARG A 26 2.46 10.84 17.49
N PRO A 27 1.21 10.39 17.26
CA PRO A 27 0.94 9.10 16.64
C PRO A 27 1.46 9.05 15.20
N VAL A 28 1.74 7.85 14.70
CA VAL A 28 2.04 7.58 13.29
C VAL A 28 1.05 6.59 12.73
N ASP A 29 0.75 6.69 11.44
CA ASP A 29 -0.22 5.82 10.77
C ASP A 29 0.46 4.67 10.02
N TYR A 30 1.62 4.23 10.53
CA TYR A 30 2.45 3.18 9.94
C TYR A 30 3.00 2.24 11.01
N ALA A 31 2.84 0.94 10.80
CA ALA A 31 3.27 -0.12 11.70
C ALA A 31 3.68 -1.36 10.92
N GLY A 32 4.78 -2.01 11.31
CA GLY A 32 5.15 -3.34 10.80
C GLY A 32 5.27 -3.50 9.28
N GLY A 33 5.48 -2.42 8.53
CA GLY A 33 5.51 -2.42 7.07
C GLY A 33 4.16 -2.12 6.40
N LEU A 34 3.18 -1.60 7.13
CA LEU A 34 1.82 -1.35 6.67
C LEU A 34 1.39 0.06 7.10
N PHE A 35 0.65 0.74 6.23
CA PHE A 35 -0.17 1.88 6.65
C PHE A 35 -1.37 1.35 7.42
N VAL A 36 -1.63 1.91 8.58
CA VAL A 36 -2.77 1.56 9.43
C VAL A 36 -3.43 2.85 9.87
N ASP A 37 -4.60 3.13 9.31
CA ASP A 37 -5.31 4.39 9.50
C ASP A 37 -6.79 4.13 9.81
N ASN A 38 -7.46 5.10 10.43
CA ASN A 38 -8.92 5.13 10.52
C ASN A 38 -9.45 6.17 9.55
N ARG A 39 -10.13 5.71 8.49
CA ARG A 39 -10.66 6.56 7.44
C ARG A 39 -12.16 6.45 7.42
N GLN A 40 -12.82 7.61 7.52
CA GLN A 40 -14.29 7.68 7.51
C GLN A 40 -14.93 6.76 8.56
N GLY A 41 -14.27 6.56 9.72
CA GLY A 41 -14.75 5.73 10.81
C GLY A 41 -14.39 4.24 10.71
N GLU A 42 -13.74 3.81 9.63
CA GLU A 42 -13.37 2.41 9.39
C GLU A 42 -11.86 2.24 9.36
N ARG A 43 -11.37 1.14 9.93
CA ARG A 43 -9.95 0.81 9.89
C ARG A 43 -9.56 0.37 8.49
N VAL A 44 -8.49 0.95 7.99
CA VAL A 44 -7.91 0.64 6.68
C VAL A 44 -6.45 0.27 6.87
N VAL A 45 -6.06 -0.89 6.35
CA VAL A 45 -4.67 -1.37 6.37
C VAL A 45 -4.21 -1.50 4.93
N SER A 46 -3.08 -0.89 4.56
CA SER A 46 -2.66 -0.88 3.17
C SER A 46 -1.15 -0.80 2.97
N HIS A 47 -0.71 -1.18 1.76
CA HIS A 47 0.64 -0.91 1.30
C HIS A 47 0.70 -0.95 -0.23
N SER A 48 1.47 -0.03 -0.82
CA SER A 48 1.78 -0.03 -2.25
C SER A 48 3.08 -0.77 -2.53
N GLY A 49 3.22 -1.33 -3.72
CA GLY A 49 4.47 -1.92 -4.20
C GLY A 49 4.90 -1.25 -5.51
N LEU A 50 6.20 -0.99 -5.64
CA LEU A 50 6.79 -0.55 -6.90
C LEU A 50 8.15 -1.22 -7.07
N VAL A 51 8.31 -1.89 -8.19
CA VAL A 51 9.60 -2.28 -8.74
C VAL A 51 9.56 -1.94 -10.22
N VAL A 52 10.71 -1.74 -10.84
CA VAL A 52 10.83 -1.41 -12.26
C VAL A 52 9.93 -2.32 -13.13
N GLY A 53 9.01 -1.73 -13.89
CA GLY A 53 8.03 -2.43 -14.73
C GLY A 53 6.81 -3.00 -14.00
N ASN A 54 6.71 -2.89 -12.68
CA ASN A 54 5.62 -3.47 -11.90
C ASN A 54 5.15 -2.56 -10.75
N ARG A 55 3.82 -2.46 -10.61
CA ARG A 55 3.18 -1.71 -9.53
C ARG A 55 2.12 -2.57 -8.85
N ALA A 56 1.94 -2.38 -7.55
CA ALA A 56 0.95 -3.10 -6.76
C ALA A 56 0.28 -2.20 -5.72
N MET A 57 -0.93 -2.59 -5.32
CA MET A 57 -1.62 -2.05 -4.16
C MET A 57 -2.39 -3.15 -3.45
N ASP A 58 -2.15 -3.27 -2.15
CA ASP A 58 -2.93 -4.11 -1.26
C ASP A 58 -3.69 -3.21 -0.26
N VAL A 59 -4.99 -3.46 -0.08
CA VAL A 59 -5.82 -2.84 0.94
C VAL A 59 -6.70 -3.86 1.64
N LEU A 60 -6.78 -3.75 2.96
CA LEU A 60 -7.66 -4.51 3.83
C LEU A 60 -8.57 -3.52 4.58
N TYR A 61 -9.84 -3.89 4.69
CA TYR A 61 -10.87 -3.29 5.54
C TYR A 61 -11.24 -4.35 6.59
N PRO A 62 -10.48 -4.45 7.70
CA PRO A 62 -10.61 -5.59 8.62
C PRO A 62 -11.98 -5.64 9.28
N ASP A 63 -12.56 -4.48 9.59
CA ASP A 63 -13.85 -4.37 10.27
C ASP A 63 -15.00 -4.89 9.39
N SER A 64 -14.87 -4.82 8.05
CA SER A 64 -15.83 -5.36 7.09
C SER A 64 -15.42 -6.71 6.49
N GLY A 65 -14.28 -7.28 6.90
CA GLY A 65 -13.76 -8.54 6.35
C GLY A 65 -13.42 -8.49 4.85
N MET A 66 -13.09 -7.32 4.30
CA MET A 66 -12.82 -7.13 2.86
C MET A 66 -11.33 -6.91 2.60
N GLY A 67 -10.81 -7.52 1.54
CA GLY A 67 -9.44 -7.33 1.07
C GLY A 67 -9.39 -7.21 -0.45
N ILE A 68 -8.54 -6.32 -0.96
CA ILE A 68 -8.35 -6.08 -2.38
C ILE A 68 -6.84 -6.03 -2.65
N SER A 69 -6.40 -6.81 -3.63
CA SER A 69 -5.03 -6.82 -4.13
C SER A 69 -5.05 -6.53 -5.61
N VAL A 70 -4.24 -5.57 -6.05
CA VAL A 70 -4.10 -5.17 -7.45
C VAL A 70 -2.63 -5.24 -7.83
N MET A 71 -2.31 -6.05 -8.84
CA MET A 71 -0.96 -6.19 -9.38
C MET A 71 -0.96 -5.77 -10.84
N CYS A 72 0.04 -5.01 -11.25
CA CYS A 72 0.18 -4.46 -12.59
C CYS A 72 1.60 -4.68 -13.08
N ASN A 73 1.75 -5.20 -14.30
CA ASN A 73 3.03 -5.41 -14.97
C ASN A 73 3.42 -4.22 -15.88
N ARG A 74 3.02 -3.01 -15.48
CA ARG A 74 3.34 -1.75 -16.16
C ARG A 74 3.49 -0.63 -15.16
N ASP A 75 4.40 0.30 -15.45
CA ASP A 75 4.68 1.47 -14.61
C ASP A 75 3.69 2.63 -14.79
N ASP A 76 2.94 2.65 -15.89
CA ASP A 76 1.99 3.72 -16.20
C ASP A 76 0.58 3.46 -15.65
N ILE A 77 0.42 2.39 -14.86
CA ILE A 77 -0.84 2.04 -14.21
C ILE A 77 -0.80 2.46 -12.74
N ALA A 78 -1.87 3.13 -12.29
CA ALA A 78 -2.11 3.44 -10.89
C ALA A 78 -2.93 2.32 -10.20
N PRO A 79 -2.29 1.36 -9.49
CA PRO A 79 -3.00 0.26 -8.84
C PRO A 79 -3.91 0.74 -7.69
N ALA A 80 -3.53 1.80 -6.96
CA ALA A 80 -4.35 2.33 -5.88
C ALA A 80 -5.68 2.92 -6.34
N GLU A 81 -5.68 3.63 -7.47
CA GLU A 81 -6.93 4.11 -8.09
C GLU A 81 -7.82 2.96 -8.54
N ARG A 82 -7.25 1.86 -9.02
CA ARG A 82 -8.01 0.64 -9.35
C ARG A 82 -8.58 0.00 -8.09
N ALA A 83 -7.77 -0.15 -7.03
CA ALA A 83 -8.21 -0.72 -5.76
C ALA A 83 -9.36 0.09 -5.15
N ARG A 84 -9.27 1.43 -5.20
CA ARG A 84 -10.35 2.33 -4.76
C ARG A 84 -11.64 2.15 -5.56
N LYS A 85 -11.55 2.06 -6.90
CA LYS A 85 -12.73 1.82 -7.74
C LYS A 85 -13.36 0.46 -7.44
N ILE A 86 -12.55 -0.58 -7.26
CA ILE A 86 -13.04 -1.90 -6.86
C ILE A 86 -13.71 -1.83 -5.48
N ALA A 87 -13.10 -1.15 -4.51
CA ALA A 87 -13.67 -0.98 -3.17
C ALA A 87 -15.05 -0.32 -3.21
N LEU A 88 -15.22 0.74 -4.01
CA LEU A 88 -16.50 1.42 -4.18
C LEU A 88 -17.56 0.57 -4.89
N LEU A 89 -17.17 -0.30 -5.82
CA LEU A 89 -18.07 -1.23 -6.50
C LEU A 89 -18.58 -2.32 -5.55
N VAL A 90 -17.70 -2.84 -4.69
CA VAL A 90 -18.03 -3.93 -3.75
C VAL A 90 -18.71 -3.42 -2.49
N LYS A 91 -18.30 -2.24 -2.01
CA LYS A 91 -18.81 -1.58 -0.81
C LYS A 91 -19.02 -0.09 -1.11
N PRO A 92 -20.23 0.32 -1.54
CA PRO A 92 -20.55 1.73 -1.72
C PRO A 92 -20.24 2.52 -0.44
N GLY A 93 -19.47 3.62 -0.57
CA GLY A 93 -18.99 4.38 0.58
C GLY A 93 -17.77 3.77 1.27
N ALA A 94 -17.07 2.82 0.66
CA ALA A 94 -15.77 2.36 1.16
C ALA A 94 -14.82 3.57 1.32
N PRO A 95 -14.11 3.66 2.47
CA PRO A 95 -13.10 4.68 2.65
C PRO A 95 -12.01 4.54 1.60
N ASP A 96 -11.41 5.67 1.24
CA ASP A 96 -10.23 5.66 0.39
C ASP A 96 -9.14 4.80 1.06
N PRO A 97 -8.54 3.83 0.33
CA PRO A 97 -7.46 3.00 0.85
C PRO A 97 -6.28 3.81 1.40
N GLY A 98 -6.14 5.06 0.95
CA GLY A 98 -5.26 6.14 1.41
C GLY A 98 -3.78 5.78 1.56
N PHE A 99 -2.94 6.67 1.04
CA PHE A 99 -1.53 6.46 0.78
C PHE A 99 -1.23 5.49 -0.36
N ASP A 100 -1.72 5.86 -1.53
CA ASP A 100 -0.87 6.15 -2.68
C ASP A 100 -1.53 7.37 -3.32
N ARG A 101 -1.25 8.59 -2.80
CA ARG A 101 -1.24 9.69 -3.76
C ARG A 101 -0.06 9.32 -4.63
N ALA A 102 -0.32 8.53 -5.68
CA ALA A 102 0.65 8.24 -6.70
C ALA A 102 1.35 9.56 -6.91
N ILE A 103 2.64 9.64 -6.56
CA ILE A 103 3.38 10.85 -6.85
C ILE A 103 3.11 11.06 -8.33
N ASP A 104 2.52 12.22 -8.63
CA ASP A 104 1.97 12.55 -9.94
C ASP A 104 2.91 11.98 -11.01
N PRO A 105 2.46 11.20 -11.99
CA PRO A 105 3.34 10.66 -13.02
C PRO A 105 4.26 11.72 -13.64
N ALA A 106 3.81 12.98 -13.73
CA ALA A 106 4.64 14.11 -14.14
C ALA A 106 5.73 14.45 -13.10
N GLU A 107 5.41 14.41 -11.82
CA GLU A 107 6.36 14.60 -10.71
C GLU A 107 7.35 13.45 -10.58
N MET A 108 6.89 12.21 -10.74
CA MET A 108 7.75 11.02 -10.82
C MET A 108 8.72 11.07 -12.00
N LYS A 109 8.25 11.54 -13.17
CA LYS A 109 9.10 11.80 -14.33
C LYS A 109 10.10 12.92 -14.05
N ARG A 110 9.68 14.00 -13.38
CA ARG A 110 10.57 15.10 -12.95
C ARG A 110 11.66 14.62 -11.97
N LEU A 111 11.30 13.73 -11.05
CA LEU A 111 12.23 13.15 -10.07
C LEU A 111 13.13 12.05 -10.64
N GLY A 112 12.98 11.67 -11.92
CA GLY A 112 13.75 10.60 -12.55
C GLY A 112 13.40 9.20 -12.05
N GLN A 113 12.23 9.04 -11.40
CA GLN A 113 11.78 7.79 -10.77
C GLN A 113 10.85 6.96 -11.66
N ILE A 114 10.36 7.54 -12.76
CA ILE A 114 9.82 6.81 -13.92
C ILE A 114 10.82 6.97 -15.06
N GLY A 115 11.61 5.92 -15.31
CA GLY A 115 12.34 5.74 -16.56
C GLY A 115 11.52 4.86 -17.50
N ASP A 116 11.57 5.12 -18.81
CA ASP A 116 11.21 4.08 -19.78
C ASP A 116 12.24 2.97 -19.65
N LEU A 117 11.81 1.78 -19.24
CA LEU A 117 12.65 0.60 -19.18
C LEU A 117 13.41 0.34 -20.50
N ARG A 118 12.82 0.73 -21.64
CA ARG A 118 13.46 0.62 -22.96
C ARG A 118 14.66 1.56 -23.12
N ALA A 119 14.74 2.60 -22.30
CA ALA A 119 15.77 3.63 -22.31
C ALA A 119 16.77 3.52 -21.15
N ALA A 120 16.59 2.56 -20.23
CA ALA A 120 17.53 2.35 -19.13
C ALA A 120 18.87 1.81 -19.68
N PRO A 121 20.03 2.39 -19.28
CA PRO A 121 21.32 1.84 -19.64
C PRO A 121 21.48 0.44 -19.02
N ASP A 122 22.10 -0.41 -19.83
CA ASP A 122 22.21 -1.87 -19.76
C ASP A 122 22.29 -2.43 -18.31
N GLY A 123 21.33 -3.29 -17.95
CA GLY A 123 21.33 -4.02 -16.67
C GLY A 123 19.95 -4.31 -16.07
N TYR A 124 18.92 -3.59 -16.48
CA TYR A 124 17.52 -3.88 -16.12
C TYR A 124 16.83 -4.63 -17.26
N TYR A 125 16.60 -5.94 -17.05
CA TYR A 125 15.70 -6.84 -17.77
C TYR A 125 15.35 -6.44 -19.23
N ARG A 126 16.18 -6.84 -20.21
CA ARG A 126 15.70 -7.01 -21.60
C ARG A 126 15.26 -8.46 -21.76
N ASP A 127 13.95 -8.68 -21.84
CA ASP A 127 13.43 -9.93 -22.41
C ASP A 127 13.67 -9.87 -23.92
N PRO A 128 14.44 -10.81 -24.52
CA PRO A 128 14.70 -10.81 -25.96
C PRO A 128 13.51 -11.26 -26.82
N LEU A 129 12.33 -11.53 -26.26
CA LEU A 129 11.15 -12.02 -26.99
C LEU A 129 10.07 -10.97 -27.31
N TYR A 130 10.32 -9.68 -27.11
CA TYR A 130 9.44 -8.60 -27.58
C TYR A 130 10.21 -7.39 -28.15
#